data_AF-A0A7X8E7R3-F1
#
_entry.id   AF-A0A7X8E7R3-F1
#
_cell.length_a   1.000
_cell.length_b   1.000
_cell.length_c   1.000
_cell.angle_alpha   90.00
_cell.angle_beta   90.00
_cell.angle_gamma   90.00
#
_symmetry.space_group_name_H-M   'P 1'
#
loop_
_entity.id
_entity.type
_entity.pdbx_description
1 polymer ?
#
loop_
_entity_poly.entity_id
_entity_poly.type
_entity_poly.pdbx_seq_one_letter_code
_entity_poly.pdbx_strand_id
1 'polypeptide(L)'
;MLENFESEGFYFTPSHDGIKGGISRSTNSKSGKYSIRLEYNIPVLEDKNRVCLDLKDRNIIMKSPPSTIGIWVYAYHHSPIMLGFQFKGQANEELDMNLSRSINWKGWRYLETVPPQDGTLYPLQLGKIYLELDYNRGDCGVLLFDKLEANYSKGNPGVNEHFDFYVVEKDDTLDKISIKVYGTTSKKNIIMKYNEIKSDKEIKEGRILVIPR
;
A
#
# COMPACT_ATOMS: atom_id res chain seq x y z
N MET A 1 8.12 -4.45 5.41
CA MET A 1 8.93 -3.29 4.96
C MET A 1 8.81 -3.18 3.46
N LEU A 2 8.50 -1.99 2.96
CA LEU A 2 8.29 -1.70 1.54
C LEU A 2 9.49 -0.96 0.92
N GLU A 3 10.04 0.01 1.65
CA GLU A 3 11.20 0.80 1.21
C GLU A 3 12.04 1.22 2.42
N ASN A 4 13.37 1.14 2.29
CA ASN A 4 14.33 1.51 3.34
C ASN A 4 15.34 2.58 2.89
N PHE A 5 15.22 3.10 1.67
CA PHE A 5 15.97 4.23 1.13
C PHE A 5 17.50 4.04 1.11
N GLU A 6 17.97 2.79 1.05
CA GLU A 6 19.39 2.45 0.98
C GLU A 6 19.99 2.58 -0.42
N SER A 7 19.15 2.53 -1.45
CA SER A 7 19.55 2.63 -2.86
C SER A 7 19.03 3.90 -3.52
N GLU A 8 19.65 4.30 -4.63
CA GLU A 8 19.25 5.47 -5.43
C GLU A 8 18.00 5.19 -6.28
N GLY A 9 17.57 6.16 -7.09
CA GLY A 9 16.44 6.01 -8.02
C GLY A 9 15.15 6.64 -7.51
N PHE A 10 15.29 7.81 -6.89
CA PHE A 10 14.19 8.67 -6.48
C PHE A 10 14.29 9.99 -7.24
N TYR A 11 13.19 10.72 -7.33
CA TYR A 11 13.18 12.02 -8.02
C TYR A 11 12.43 13.08 -7.21
N PHE A 12 12.94 14.30 -7.24
CA PHE A 12 12.22 15.48 -6.76
C PHE A 12 11.32 15.99 -7.89
N THR A 13 10.04 16.18 -7.62
CA THR A 13 9.07 16.67 -8.61
C THR A 13 8.21 17.78 -8.00
N PRO A 14 8.47 19.06 -8.34
CA PRO A 14 7.63 20.18 -7.93
C PRO A 14 6.38 20.28 -8.81
N SER A 15 5.29 20.86 -8.28
CA SER A 15 4.08 21.17 -9.06
C SER A 15 4.21 22.46 -9.87
N HIS A 16 5.18 23.31 -9.57
CA HIS A 16 5.38 24.60 -10.22
C HIS A 16 6.88 24.94 -10.29
N ASP A 17 7.34 25.53 -11.39
CA ASP A 17 8.77 25.81 -11.65
C ASP A 17 9.41 26.77 -10.65
N GLY A 18 8.60 27.60 -10.00
CA GLY A 18 9.02 28.49 -8.92
C GLY A 18 9.41 27.76 -7.63
N ILE A 19 8.92 26.53 -7.43
CA ILE A 19 9.25 25.73 -6.26
C ILE A 19 10.63 25.10 -6.45
N LYS A 20 11.52 25.32 -5.49
CA LYS A 20 12.90 24.80 -5.52
C LYS A 20 13.08 23.74 -4.44
N GLY A 21 14.11 22.92 -4.61
CA GLY A 21 14.38 21.82 -3.71
C GLY A 21 15.20 20.74 -4.36
N GLY A 22 15.29 19.61 -3.68
CA GLY A 22 16.03 18.46 -4.15
C GLY A 22 15.94 17.30 -3.20
N ILE A 23 16.53 16.20 -3.62
CA ILE A 23 16.65 14.99 -2.82
C ILE A 23 18.09 14.53 -2.76
N SER A 24 18.47 13.94 -1.65
CA SER A 24 19.81 13.39 -1.44
C SER A 24 19.78 12.31 -0.36
N ARG A 25 20.86 11.54 -0.23
CA ARG A 25 21.03 10.60 0.89
C ARG A 25 21.48 11.34 2.15
N SER A 26 20.97 10.92 3.30
CA SER A 26 21.45 11.34 4.62
C SER A 26 21.92 10.14 5.44
N THR A 27 22.99 10.31 6.21
CA THR A 27 23.47 9.33 7.19
C THR A 27 22.71 9.38 8.51
N ASN A 28 21.84 10.38 8.71
CA ASN A 28 20.88 10.37 9.82
C ASN A 28 19.72 9.46 9.42
N SER A 29 19.85 8.17 9.69
CA SER A 29 18.85 7.15 9.36
C SER A 29 18.12 6.65 10.61
N LYS A 30 16.93 6.11 10.40
CA LYS A 30 16.16 5.38 11.42
C LYS A 30 16.43 3.88 11.35
N SER A 31 16.68 3.36 10.16
CA SER A 31 17.01 1.97 9.87
C SER A 31 18.16 1.93 8.85
N GLY A 32 19.03 0.93 8.94
CA GLY A 32 20.15 0.81 7.99
C GLY A 32 21.13 1.98 8.05
N LYS A 33 21.75 2.34 6.92
CA LYS A 33 22.80 3.36 6.82
C LYS A 33 22.29 4.71 6.31
N TYR A 34 21.22 4.71 5.52
CA TYR A 34 20.76 5.92 4.84
C TYR A 34 19.26 6.14 4.96
N SER A 35 18.87 7.39 5.10
CA SER A 35 17.50 7.86 4.84
C SER A 35 17.50 8.73 3.57
N ILE A 36 16.33 8.91 2.96
CA ILE A 36 16.18 9.94 1.91
C ILE A 36 15.92 11.30 2.56
N ARG A 37 16.65 12.32 2.12
CA ARG A 37 16.50 13.72 2.51
C ARG A 37 15.75 14.45 1.41
N LEU A 38 14.67 15.14 1.75
CA LEU A 38 13.92 16.00 0.85
C LEU A 38 14.02 17.44 1.34
N GLU A 39 14.61 18.29 0.50
CA GLU A 39 14.71 19.73 0.72
C GLU A 39 13.67 20.43 -0.14
N TYR A 40 12.95 21.41 0.43
CA TYR A 40 11.95 22.17 -0.30
C TYR A 40 12.00 23.65 0.05
N ASN A 41 11.65 24.47 -0.93
CA ASN A 41 11.43 25.89 -0.81
C ASN A 41 10.24 26.25 -1.71
N ILE A 42 9.08 26.40 -1.09
CA ILE A 42 7.83 26.79 -1.72
C ILE A 42 7.66 28.30 -1.48
N PRO A 43 7.82 29.15 -2.51
CA PRO A 43 7.52 30.57 -2.37
C PRO A 43 6.01 30.79 -2.25
N VAL A 44 5.61 32.00 -1.87
CA VAL A 44 4.19 32.40 -1.92
C VAL A 44 3.75 32.40 -3.38
N LEU A 45 2.89 31.45 -3.75
CA LEU A 45 2.35 31.30 -5.10
C LEU A 45 0.81 31.30 -5.07
N GLU A 46 0.24 31.76 -6.18
CA GLU A 46 -1.20 31.71 -6.48
C GLU A 46 -1.61 30.41 -7.22
N ASP A 47 -0.83 29.33 -7.07
CA ASP A 47 -1.04 28.05 -7.75
C ASP A 47 -0.85 26.86 -6.76
N LYS A 48 -0.93 25.62 -7.26
CA LYS A 48 -0.72 24.39 -6.49
C LYS A 48 0.67 24.39 -5.85
N ASN A 49 0.70 24.29 -4.53
CA ASN A 49 1.89 24.35 -3.69
C ASN A 49 2.32 22.95 -3.22
N ARG A 50 2.78 22.10 -4.13
CA ARG A 50 3.13 20.70 -3.83
C ARG A 50 4.52 20.33 -4.34
N VAL A 51 5.28 19.60 -3.52
CA VAL A 51 6.50 18.89 -3.94
C VAL A 51 6.35 17.40 -3.67
N CYS A 52 6.94 16.58 -4.52
CA CYS A 52 6.86 15.13 -4.41
C CYS A 52 8.26 14.51 -4.40
N LEU A 53 8.41 13.49 -3.56
CA LEU A 53 9.38 12.41 -3.75
C LEU A 53 8.70 11.34 -4.61
N ASP A 54 9.15 11.20 -5.86
CA ASP A 54 8.66 10.21 -6.81
C ASP A 54 9.27 8.83 -6.51
N LEU A 55 8.40 7.85 -6.33
CA LEU A 55 8.69 6.45 -6.01
C LEU A 55 8.29 5.50 -7.14
N LYS A 56 7.83 5.99 -8.30
CA LYS A 56 7.24 5.15 -9.36
C LYS A 56 8.15 3.99 -9.79
N ASP A 57 9.46 4.24 -9.87
CA ASP A 57 10.45 3.26 -10.32
C ASP A 57 10.80 2.22 -9.24
N ARG A 58 10.32 2.41 -8.00
CA ARG A 58 10.46 1.44 -6.90
C ARG A 58 9.42 0.33 -6.96
N ASN A 59 8.39 0.48 -7.80
CA ASN A 59 7.36 -0.53 -8.02
C ASN A 59 6.70 -1.04 -6.71
N ILE A 60 6.43 -0.12 -5.77
CA ILE A 60 5.84 -0.43 -4.47
C ILE A 60 4.34 -0.70 -4.68
N ILE A 61 3.98 -1.97 -4.89
CA ILE A 61 2.62 -2.41 -5.14
C ILE A 61 2.06 -3.17 -3.94
N MET A 62 0.94 -2.70 -3.42
CA MET A 62 0.10 -3.42 -2.47
C MET A 62 -0.96 -4.19 -3.25
N LYS A 63 -0.92 -5.52 -3.19
CA LYS A 63 -1.86 -6.41 -3.91
C LYS A 63 -3.21 -6.55 -3.22
N SER A 64 -3.25 -6.30 -1.92
CA SER A 64 -4.43 -6.34 -1.07
C SER A 64 -4.39 -5.22 -0.04
N PRO A 65 -5.52 -4.87 0.59
CA PRO A 65 -5.56 -3.84 1.62
C PRO A 65 -4.70 -4.18 2.84
N PRO A 66 -3.69 -3.35 3.18
CA PRO A 66 -3.07 -3.43 4.49
C PRO A 66 -3.95 -2.76 5.55
N SER A 67 -3.74 -3.12 6.80
CA SER A 67 -4.38 -2.45 7.94
C SER A 67 -3.82 -1.06 8.18
N THR A 68 -2.50 -0.89 8.05
CA THR A 68 -1.88 0.44 8.01
C THR A 68 -0.75 0.48 6.99
N ILE A 69 -0.44 1.68 6.52
CA ILE A 69 0.82 2.00 5.85
C ILE A 69 1.42 3.23 6.54
N GLY A 70 2.72 3.19 6.80
CA GLY A 70 3.40 4.26 7.51
C GLY A 70 4.88 4.35 7.19
N ILE A 71 5.48 5.43 7.66
CA ILE A 71 6.86 5.82 7.39
C ILE A 71 7.43 6.60 8.57
N TRP A 72 8.74 6.47 8.80
CA TRP A 72 9.45 7.32 9.74
C TRP A 72 9.82 8.64 9.10
N VAL A 73 9.55 9.74 9.80
CA VAL A 73 9.82 11.10 9.34
C VAL A 73 10.61 11.87 10.38
N TYR A 74 11.79 12.35 10.00
CA TYR A 74 12.57 13.27 10.81
C TYR A 74 12.25 14.71 10.44
N ALA A 75 11.92 15.52 11.44
CA ALA A 75 11.73 16.96 11.28
C ALA A 75 12.80 17.75 12.03
N TYR A 76 13.40 18.76 11.37
CA TYR A 76 14.34 19.69 12.01
C TYR A 76 13.64 20.86 12.71
N HIS A 77 12.44 21.24 12.25
CA HIS A 77 11.64 22.32 12.81
C HIS A 77 10.14 22.04 12.62
N HIS A 78 9.32 22.84 13.31
CA HIS A 78 7.89 22.86 13.08
C HIS A 78 7.58 23.57 11.76
N SER A 79 6.56 23.11 11.03
CA SER A 79 6.13 23.70 9.77
C SER A 79 4.63 23.46 9.56
N PRO A 80 3.89 24.39 8.91
CA PRO A 80 2.51 24.17 8.51
C PRO A 80 2.36 23.18 7.33
N ILE A 81 3.45 22.69 6.72
CA ILE A 81 3.37 21.83 5.56
C ILE A 81 2.67 20.50 5.87
N MET A 82 1.76 20.11 5.00
CA MET A 82 1.08 18.82 5.03
C MET A 82 1.95 17.76 4.39
N LEU A 83 1.82 16.52 4.86
CA LEU A 83 2.53 15.37 4.34
C LEU A 83 1.53 14.24 4.06
N GLY A 84 1.69 13.58 2.92
CA GLY A 84 0.87 12.42 2.58
C GLY A 84 1.46 11.52 1.51
N PHE A 85 0.68 10.50 1.17
CA PHE A 85 0.97 9.52 0.14
C PHE A 85 0.02 9.71 -1.04
N GLN A 86 0.54 9.61 -2.25
CA GLN A 86 -0.27 9.49 -3.46
C GLN A 86 -0.18 8.06 -3.99
N PHE A 87 -1.31 7.39 -4.03
CA PHE A 87 -1.47 6.07 -4.64
C PHE A 87 -2.03 6.18 -6.04
N LYS A 88 -1.77 5.14 -6.83
CA LYS A 88 -2.40 4.90 -8.13
C LYS A 88 -3.13 3.56 -8.08
N GLY A 89 -4.43 3.58 -8.35
CA GLY A 89 -5.25 2.37 -8.38
C GLY A 89 -5.25 1.66 -9.73
N GLN A 90 -5.98 0.56 -9.79
CA GLN A 90 -5.98 -0.32 -10.97
C GLN A 90 -6.62 0.31 -12.22
N ALA A 91 -7.48 1.32 -12.06
CA ALA A 91 -8.04 2.10 -13.17
C ALA A 91 -7.20 3.35 -13.48
N ASN A 92 -5.97 3.43 -12.97
CA ASN A 92 -5.05 4.57 -13.06
C ASN A 92 -5.52 5.85 -12.34
N GLU A 93 -6.52 5.76 -11.48
CA GLU A 93 -6.97 6.85 -10.62
C GLU A 93 -5.91 7.20 -9.57
N GLU A 94 -5.72 8.50 -9.33
CA GLU A 94 -4.84 8.99 -8.25
C GLU A 94 -5.63 9.14 -6.96
N LEU A 95 -5.08 8.63 -5.86
CA LEU A 95 -5.67 8.74 -4.53
C LEU A 95 -4.66 9.34 -3.55
N ASP A 96 -4.94 10.55 -3.09
CA ASP A 96 -4.15 11.22 -2.06
C ASP A 96 -4.63 10.82 -0.66
N MET A 97 -3.68 10.52 0.22
CA MET A 97 -3.92 10.14 1.61
C MET A 97 -3.02 10.93 2.55
N ASN A 98 -3.62 11.76 3.40
CA ASN A 98 -2.89 12.55 4.38
C ASN A 98 -2.32 11.68 5.51
N LEU A 99 -1.04 11.88 5.83
CA LEU A 99 -0.37 11.36 7.02
C LEU A 99 -0.34 12.39 8.14
N SER A 100 -0.14 13.67 7.80
CA SER A 100 -0.19 14.77 8.73
C SER A 100 -0.63 16.07 8.06
N ARG A 101 -1.37 16.89 8.79
CA ARG A 101 -1.80 18.24 8.35
C ARG A 101 -0.83 19.35 8.73
N SER A 102 0.21 19.03 9.50
CA SER A 102 1.32 19.94 9.83
C SER A 102 2.48 19.14 10.42
N ILE A 103 3.67 19.72 10.42
CA ILE A 103 4.83 19.17 11.12
C ILE A 103 4.92 19.83 12.49
N ASN A 104 4.40 19.16 13.52
CA ASN A 104 4.36 19.67 14.91
C ASN A 104 5.33 18.94 15.86
N TRP A 105 6.35 18.27 15.32
CA TRP A 105 7.40 17.60 16.09
C TRP A 105 8.80 18.01 15.63
N LYS A 106 9.81 17.63 16.42
CA LYS A 106 11.23 17.64 16.06
C LYS A 106 11.79 16.24 16.28
N GLY A 107 12.76 15.84 15.48
CA GLY A 107 13.29 14.48 15.52
C GLY A 107 12.45 13.48 14.74
N TRP A 108 12.72 12.19 14.95
CA TRP A 108 12.01 11.08 14.31
C TRP A 108 10.61 10.87 14.90
N ARG A 109 9.61 10.77 14.04
CA ARG A 109 8.25 10.33 14.38
C ARG A 109 7.74 9.35 13.33
N TYR A 110 7.08 8.29 13.77
CA TYR A 110 6.38 7.39 12.87
C TYR A 110 4.99 7.97 12.56
N LEU A 111 4.66 8.03 11.27
CA LEU A 111 3.36 8.47 10.78
C LEU A 111 2.73 7.32 10.00
N GLU A 112 1.43 7.13 10.15
CA GLU A 112 0.71 6.10 9.41
C GLU A 112 -0.71 6.54 9.07
N THR A 113 -1.30 5.85 8.11
CA THR A 113 -2.70 5.99 7.71
C THR A 113 -3.27 4.62 7.36
N VAL A 114 -4.59 4.55 7.17
CA VAL A 114 -5.32 3.34 6.80
C VAL A 114 -5.73 3.46 5.34
N PRO A 115 -5.10 2.71 4.40
CA PRO A 115 -5.51 2.70 3.00
C PRO A 115 -6.96 2.28 2.80
N PRO A 116 -7.57 2.53 1.63
CA PRO A 116 -8.91 2.03 1.34
C PRO A 116 -9.00 0.53 1.59
N GLN A 117 -10.04 0.11 2.32
CA GLN A 117 -10.26 -1.31 2.60
C GLN A 117 -11.10 -2.00 1.51
N ASP A 118 -11.61 -1.22 0.55
CA ASP A 118 -12.27 -1.74 -0.65
C ASP A 118 -11.24 -2.43 -1.56
N GLY A 119 -11.33 -3.76 -1.63
CA GLY A 119 -10.45 -4.58 -2.46
C GLY A 119 -10.57 -4.29 -3.96
N THR A 120 -11.65 -3.66 -4.42
CA THR A 120 -11.84 -3.30 -5.83
C THR A 120 -10.95 -2.15 -6.29
N LEU A 121 -10.22 -1.49 -5.39
CA LEU A 121 -9.24 -0.47 -5.76
C LEU A 121 -7.84 -1.05 -5.97
N TYR A 122 -7.62 -2.33 -5.63
CA TYR A 122 -6.32 -2.97 -5.64
C TYR A 122 -6.05 -3.69 -6.98
N PRO A 123 -4.79 -3.80 -7.42
CA PRO A 123 -3.57 -3.37 -6.73
C PRO A 123 -3.40 -1.84 -6.64
N LEU A 124 -2.95 -1.36 -5.47
CA LEU A 124 -2.55 0.04 -5.27
C LEU A 124 -1.04 0.18 -5.37
N GLN A 125 -0.57 1.04 -6.26
CA GLN A 125 0.84 1.43 -6.33
C GLN A 125 1.07 2.71 -5.53
N LEU A 126 2.02 2.72 -4.59
CA LEU A 126 2.49 3.96 -3.98
C LEU A 126 3.40 4.69 -4.98
N GLY A 127 2.92 5.81 -5.53
CA GLY A 127 3.63 6.57 -6.55
C GLY A 127 4.47 7.70 -5.96
N LYS A 128 3.94 8.44 -4.97
CA LYS A 128 4.62 9.63 -4.43
C LYS A 128 4.43 9.76 -2.93
N ILE A 129 5.44 10.35 -2.28
CA ILE A 129 5.29 11.02 -0.98
C ILE A 129 5.23 12.50 -1.27
N TYR A 130 4.14 13.18 -0.91
CA TYR A 130 3.96 14.59 -1.20
C TYR A 130 4.07 15.45 0.06
N LEU A 131 4.63 16.65 -0.13
CA LEU A 131 4.49 17.76 0.79
C LEU A 131 3.64 18.83 0.14
N GLU A 132 2.63 19.32 0.84
CA GLU A 132 1.69 20.31 0.31
C GLU A 132 1.48 21.44 1.31
N LEU A 133 1.48 22.67 0.80
CA LEU A 133 1.22 23.88 1.57
C LEU A 133 -0.11 24.48 1.12
N ASP A 134 -0.83 25.13 2.03
CA ASP A 134 -2.03 25.87 1.66
C ASP A 134 -1.72 27.00 0.67
N TYR A 135 -2.75 27.41 -0.07
CA TYR A 135 -2.69 28.53 -1.03
C TYR A 135 -2.18 29.82 -0.39
N ASN A 136 -1.43 30.63 -1.16
CA ASN A 136 -0.90 31.93 -0.73
C ASN A 136 -0.07 31.88 0.56
N ARG A 137 0.67 30.77 0.76
CA ARG A 137 1.67 30.62 1.82
C ARG A 137 3.00 30.24 1.20
N GLY A 138 4.07 30.61 1.90
CA GLY A 138 5.42 30.17 1.59
C GLY A 138 6.03 29.45 2.79
N ASP A 139 6.81 28.42 2.54
CA ASP A 139 7.56 27.68 3.55
C ASP A 139 8.79 27.02 2.92
N CYS A 140 9.84 26.87 3.71
CA CYS A 140 11.02 26.12 3.31
C CYS A 140 11.48 25.23 4.46
N GLY A 141 12.09 24.12 4.13
CA GLY A 141 12.46 23.16 5.15
C GLY A 141 13.04 21.89 4.58
N VAL A 142 13.32 20.97 5.52
CA VAL A 142 13.88 19.67 5.21
C VAL A 142 13.25 18.61 6.07
N LEU A 143 12.85 17.51 5.42
CA LEU A 143 12.40 16.28 6.07
C LEU A 143 13.29 15.12 5.64
N LEU A 144 13.51 14.17 6.55
CA LEU A 144 14.09 12.88 6.22
C LEU A 144 13.02 11.82 6.29
N PHE A 145 13.04 10.88 5.35
CA PHE A 145 12.11 9.76 5.31
C PHE A 145 12.88 8.44 5.34
N ASP A 146 12.39 7.50 6.15
CA ASP A 146 13.00 6.19 6.27
C ASP A 146 11.95 5.12 6.62
N LYS A 147 12.26 3.86 6.32
CA LYS A 147 11.53 2.66 6.71
C LYS A 147 10.02 2.81 6.46
N LEU A 148 9.67 2.91 5.18
CA LEU A 148 8.29 2.79 4.72
C LEU A 148 7.84 1.34 4.89
N GLU A 149 6.71 1.13 5.54
CA GLU A 149 6.17 -0.19 5.83
C GLU A 149 4.64 -0.22 5.73
N ALA A 150 4.12 -1.35 5.28
CA ALA A 150 2.71 -1.68 5.38
C ALA A 150 2.54 -2.82 6.38
N ASN A 151 1.56 -2.68 7.26
CA ASN A 151 1.16 -3.69 8.21
C ASN A 151 -0.13 -4.31 7.74
N TYR A 152 -0.04 -5.57 7.36
CA TYR A 152 -1.20 -6.43 7.24
C TYR A 152 -1.41 -6.97 8.64
N SER A 153 -2.44 -6.52 9.35
CA SER A 153 -2.79 -7.23 10.57
C SER A 153 -2.97 -8.68 10.15
N LYS A 154 -2.23 -9.58 10.81
CA LYS A 154 -2.75 -10.91 10.94
C LYS A 154 -4.03 -10.67 11.72
N GLY A 155 -5.16 -10.62 11.02
CA GLY A 155 -6.43 -10.82 11.68
C GLY A 155 -6.29 -12.06 12.56
N ASN A 156 -7.19 -12.23 13.51
CA ASN A 156 -7.45 -13.57 14.04
C ASN A 156 -7.32 -14.60 12.90
N PRO A 157 -6.82 -15.83 13.13
CA PRO A 157 -6.78 -16.88 12.13
C PRO A 157 -8.20 -17.38 11.78
N GLY A 158 -9.18 -16.47 11.68
CA GLY A 158 -10.46 -16.61 11.03
C GLY A 158 -10.40 -15.90 9.68
N VAL A 159 -10.19 -16.72 8.65
CA VAL A 159 -10.63 -16.49 7.28
C VAL A 159 -9.89 -15.39 6.51
N ASN A 160 -8.63 -15.66 6.17
CA ASN A 160 -8.10 -15.24 4.87
C ASN A 160 -8.30 -16.43 3.90
N GLU A 161 -9.53 -16.94 3.83
CA GLU A 161 -9.87 -18.02 2.90
C GLU A 161 -10.15 -17.37 1.56
N HIS A 162 -9.18 -17.49 0.68
CA HIS A 162 -9.38 -17.20 -0.72
C HIS A 162 -10.23 -18.35 -1.29
N PHE A 163 -11.36 -18.03 -1.93
CA PHE A 163 -12.24 -19.03 -2.50
C PHE A 163 -12.22 -18.94 -4.02
N ASP A 164 -12.07 -20.08 -4.67
CA ASP A 164 -12.40 -20.28 -6.07
C ASP A 164 -13.80 -20.91 -6.20
N PHE A 165 -14.28 -20.97 -7.44
CA PHE A 165 -15.51 -21.67 -7.79
C PHE A 165 -15.22 -22.80 -8.78
N TYR A 166 -15.87 -23.94 -8.58
CA TYR A 166 -15.80 -25.08 -9.49
C TYR A 166 -17.20 -25.48 -9.93
N VAL A 167 -17.43 -25.54 -11.24
CA VAL A 167 -18.68 -26.06 -11.80
C VAL A 167 -18.53 -27.57 -11.95
N VAL A 168 -19.40 -28.33 -11.28
CA VAL A 168 -19.39 -29.79 -11.31
C VAL A 168 -19.61 -30.28 -12.75
N GLU A 169 -18.67 -31.09 -13.24
CA GLU A 169 -18.76 -31.74 -14.54
C GLU A 169 -19.48 -33.08 -14.45
N LYS A 170 -19.88 -33.63 -15.59
CA LYS A 170 -20.46 -34.97 -15.68
C LYS A 170 -19.49 -36.01 -15.09
N ASP A 171 -20.03 -36.93 -14.28
CA ASP A 171 -19.30 -38.03 -13.62
C ASP A 171 -18.23 -37.59 -12.59
N ASP A 172 -18.25 -36.33 -12.16
CA ASP A 172 -17.41 -35.88 -11.06
C ASP A 172 -17.81 -36.54 -9.73
N THR A 173 -16.80 -36.80 -8.91
CA THR A 173 -16.93 -37.16 -7.49
C THR A 173 -16.10 -36.19 -6.66
N LEU A 174 -16.36 -36.10 -5.36
CA LEU A 174 -15.55 -35.29 -4.44
C LEU A 174 -14.07 -35.63 -4.51
N ASP A 175 -13.72 -36.91 -4.66
CA ASP A 175 -12.34 -37.35 -4.81
C ASP A 175 -11.71 -36.84 -6.13
N LYS A 176 -12.44 -36.93 -7.25
CA LYS A 176 -11.97 -36.39 -8.55
C LYS A 176 -11.79 -34.88 -8.52
N ILE A 177 -12.75 -34.15 -7.95
CA ILE A 177 -12.70 -32.70 -7.82
C ILE A 177 -11.53 -32.31 -6.91
N SER A 178 -11.36 -32.99 -5.77
CA SER A 178 -10.25 -32.75 -4.85
C SER A 178 -8.89 -32.97 -5.54
N ILE A 179 -8.75 -34.00 -6.38
CA ILE A 179 -7.54 -34.21 -7.18
C ILE A 179 -7.36 -33.09 -8.22
N LYS A 180 -8.39 -32.75 -9.00
CA LYS A 180 -8.31 -31.69 -10.02
C LYS A 180 -7.88 -30.35 -9.43
N VAL A 181 -8.41 -30.01 -8.26
CA VAL A 181 -8.24 -28.69 -7.64
C VAL A 181 -6.98 -28.61 -6.76
N TYR A 182 -6.66 -29.67 -6.01
CA TYR A 182 -5.59 -29.67 -5.00
C TYR A 182 -4.49 -30.71 -5.26
N GLY A 183 -4.61 -31.54 -6.29
CA GLY A 183 -3.67 -32.64 -6.57
C GLY A 183 -3.77 -33.82 -5.61
N THR A 184 -4.81 -33.90 -4.76
CA THR A 184 -4.94 -34.94 -3.73
C THR A 184 -6.40 -35.24 -3.39
N THR A 185 -6.73 -36.47 -2.97
CA THR A 185 -8.06 -36.82 -2.43
C THR A 185 -8.27 -36.36 -0.98
N SER A 186 -7.19 -36.02 -0.28
CA SER A 186 -7.22 -35.71 1.16
C SER A 186 -8.01 -34.43 1.51
N LYS A 187 -8.29 -33.58 0.52
CA LYS A 187 -9.02 -32.31 0.69
C LYS A 187 -10.52 -32.41 0.41
N LYS A 188 -11.06 -33.61 0.16
CA LYS A 188 -12.50 -33.78 -0.07
C LYS A 188 -13.38 -33.28 1.08
N ASN A 189 -12.96 -33.53 2.32
CA ASN A 189 -13.73 -33.15 3.51
C ASN A 189 -13.84 -31.64 3.67
N ILE A 190 -12.83 -30.88 3.20
CA ILE A 190 -12.92 -29.42 3.23
C ILE A 190 -13.90 -28.91 2.17
N ILE A 191 -13.92 -29.49 0.96
CA ILE A 191 -14.93 -29.18 -0.06
C ILE A 191 -16.34 -29.45 0.49
N MET A 192 -16.53 -30.61 1.13
CA MET A 192 -17.81 -30.98 1.75
C MET A 192 -18.27 -29.96 2.80
N LYS A 193 -17.36 -29.53 3.69
CA LYS A 193 -17.64 -28.57 4.76
C LYS A 193 -18.12 -27.23 4.22
N TYR A 194 -17.46 -26.65 3.23
CA TYR A 194 -17.81 -25.32 2.69
C TYR A 194 -19.03 -25.31 1.78
N ASN A 195 -19.43 -26.47 1.27
CA ASN A 195 -20.57 -26.60 0.37
C ASN A 195 -21.78 -27.28 1.00
N GLU A 196 -21.68 -27.58 2.31
CA GLU A 196 -22.72 -28.25 3.10
C GLU A 196 -23.15 -29.60 2.48
N ILE A 197 -22.20 -30.32 1.87
CA ILE A 197 -22.41 -31.60 1.17
C ILE A 197 -22.07 -32.76 2.10
N LYS A 198 -22.93 -33.79 2.18
CA LYS A 198 -22.69 -34.97 3.03
C LYS A 198 -22.10 -36.16 2.30
N SER A 199 -22.25 -36.23 0.97
CA SER A 199 -21.69 -37.32 0.15
C SER A 199 -21.71 -36.98 -1.34
N ASP A 200 -21.04 -37.81 -2.15
CA ASP A 200 -21.04 -37.71 -3.62
C ASP A 200 -22.45 -37.73 -4.24
N LYS A 201 -23.45 -38.29 -3.55
CA LYS A 201 -24.84 -38.34 -4.05
C LYS A 201 -25.50 -36.96 -4.21
N GLU A 202 -24.94 -35.96 -3.55
CA GLU A 202 -25.44 -34.57 -3.59
C GLU A 202 -24.69 -33.71 -4.61
N ILE A 203 -23.67 -34.27 -5.26
CA ILE A 203 -22.97 -33.66 -6.39
C ILE A 203 -23.74 -33.98 -7.66
N LYS A 204 -24.15 -32.92 -8.37
CA LYS A 204 -24.86 -33.00 -9.64
C LYS A 204 -24.18 -32.07 -10.63
N GLU A 205 -24.07 -32.53 -11.87
CA GLU A 205 -23.56 -31.74 -12.98
C GLU A 205 -24.20 -30.34 -13.02
N GLY A 206 -23.37 -29.31 -13.20
CA GLY A 206 -23.78 -27.91 -13.22
C GLY A 206 -23.88 -27.24 -11.85
N ARG A 207 -23.79 -27.98 -10.73
CA ARG A 207 -23.71 -27.37 -9.39
C ARG A 207 -22.40 -26.59 -9.26
N ILE A 208 -22.44 -25.42 -8.63
CA ILE A 208 -21.25 -24.61 -8.33
C ILE A 208 -20.79 -24.92 -6.90
N LEU A 209 -19.51 -25.23 -6.75
CA LEU A 209 -18.86 -25.48 -5.47
C LEU A 209 -17.92 -24.34 -5.10
N VAL A 210 -17.94 -23.93 -3.84
CA VAL A 210 -16.99 -23.04 -3.18
C VAL A 210 -15.73 -23.83 -2.82
N ILE A 211 -14.58 -23.37 -3.27
CA ILE A 211 -13.29 -24.06 -3.16
C ILE A 211 -12.30 -23.23 -2.33
N PRO A 212 -12.03 -23.58 -1.07
CA PRO A 212 -11.06 -22.85 -0.24
C PRO A 212 -9.61 -23.10 -0.69
N ARG A 213 -8.80 -22.06 -0.84
CA ARG A 213 -7.37 -22.12 -1.18
C ARG A 213 -6.47 -22.04 0.05
#